data_AF-A0A942KXW3-F1
#
_entry.id   AF-A0A942KXW3-F1
#
_cell.length_a   1.000
_cell.length_b   1.000
_cell.length_c   1.000
_cell.angle_alpha   90.00
_cell.angle_beta   90.00
_cell.angle_gamma   90.00
#
_symmetry.space_group_name_H-M   'P 1'
#
loop_
_entity.id
_entity.type
_entity.pdbx_description
1 polymer ?
#
loop_
_entity_poly.entity_id
_entity_poly.type
_entity_poly.pdbx_seq_one_letter_code
_entity_poly.pdbx_strand_id
1 'polypeptide(L)'
;MAKSAARKPAAKKPAAKAPAAKAPGTKPKSPAEWAHDRLVMYIRDFESGLDAEQEIAMGFAADETGVLRIEGLGFFEPDIITFYGRDEFGAKTQLIQHVSQLSVTLRAVPKPADSDPPRRIGFHLTPGWIGGDSGDGSAG
;
A
#
# COMPACT_ATOMS: atom_id res chain seq x y z
N MET A 1 -13.78 -68.82 42.20
CA MET A 1 -12.34 -68.51 42.03
C MET A 1 -12.12 -68.01 40.60
N ALA A 2 -11.25 -67.01 40.45
CA ALA A 2 -10.94 -66.16 39.29
C ALA A 2 -10.75 -66.91 37.95
N LYS A 3 -10.93 -66.29 36.77
CA LYS A 3 -10.05 -65.22 36.23
C LYS A 3 -10.77 -64.33 35.21
N SER A 4 -10.57 -63.03 35.41
CA SER A 4 -11.00 -61.92 34.54
C SER A 4 -10.12 -61.85 33.30
N ALA A 5 -10.72 -61.83 32.11
CA ALA A 5 -10.02 -61.56 30.85
C ALA A 5 -9.94 -60.05 30.62
N ALA A 6 -8.73 -59.50 30.62
CA ALA A 6 -8.47 -58.10 30.38
C ALA A 6 -8.79 -57.71 28.92
N ARG A 7 -9.72 -56.77 28.72
CA ARG A 7 -9.87 -56.04 27.45
C ARG A 7 -9.20 -54.67 27.58
N LYS A 8 -8.23 -54.40 26.71
CA LYS A 8 -7.53 -53.11 26.54
C LYS A 8 -8.53 -51.95 26.31
N PRO A 9 -8.26 -50.74 26.81
CA PRO A 9 -9.01 -49.57 26.38
C PRO A 9 -8.55 -49.17 24.96
N ALA A 10 -9.51 -49.01 24.06
CA ALA A 10 -9.27 -48.46 22.73
C ALA A 10 -8.82 -47.01 22.82
N ALA A 11 -7.74 -46.67 22.13
CA ALA A 11 -7.22 -45.31 22.03
C ALA A 11 -8.26 -44.38 21.35
N LYS A 12 -8.65 -43.30 22.02
CA LYS A 12 -9.42 -42.21 21.41
C LYS A 12 -8.52 -41.49 20.40
N LYS A 13 -8.90 -41.56 19.13
CA LYS A 13 -8.32 -40.76 18.03
C LYS A 13 -8.46 -39.27 18.37
N PRO A 14 -7.44 -38.41 18.18
CA PRO A 14 -7.61 -36.97 18.38
C PRO A 14 -8.61 -36.47 17.34
N ALA A 15 -9.68 -35.82 17.80
CA ALA A 15 -10.58 -35.09 16.93
C ALA A 15 -9.77 -34.00 16.20
N ALA A 16 -9.78 -34.04 14.87
CA ALA A 16 -9.20 -32.99 14.05
C ALA A 16 -9.90 -31.67 14.43
N LYS A 17 -9.10 -30.67 14.84
CA LYS A 17 -9.60 -29.31 15.06
C LYS A 17 -10.21 -28.83 13.74
N ALA A 18 -11.50 -28.53 13.75
CA ALA A 18 -12.16 -27.83 12.65
C ALA A 18 -11.41 -26.51 12.38
N PRO A 19 -11.24 -26.10 11.11
CA PRO A 19 -10.62 -24.83 10.79
C PRO A 19 -11.45 -23.70 11.42
N ALA A 20 -10.74 -22.78 12.08
CA ALA A 20 -11.35 -21.62 12.74
C ALA A 20 -12.27 -20.86 11.78
N ALA A 21 -13.52 -20.67 12.20
CA ALA A 21 -14.49 -19.89 11.45
C ALA A 21 -13.95 -18.47 11.20
N LYS A 22 -13.95 -18.04 9.94
CA LYS A 22 -13.69 -16.63 9.57
C LYS A 22 -14.65 -15.74 10.35
N ALA A 23 -14.12 -14.72 11.01
CA ALA A 23 -14.92 -13.68 11.65
C ALA A 23 -15.88 -13.04 10.62
N PRO A 24 -17.17 -12.85 10.93
CA PRO A 24 -18.10 -12.15 10.05
C PRO A 24 -17.85 -10.64 10.12
N GLY A 25 -17.72 -9.96 8.97
CA GLY A 25 -17.91 -8.50 8.91
C GLY A 25 -17.12 -7.69 7.89
N THR A 26 -16.02 -8.18 7.31
CA THR A 26 -15.24 -7.38 6.34
C THR A 26 -15.57 -7.76 4.90
N LYS A 27 -16.12 -6.82 4.12
CA LYS A 27 -16.21 -6.93 2.65
C LYS A 27 -14.82 -7.29 2.12
N PRO A 28 -14.69 -8.24 1.17
CA PRO A 28 -13.39 -8.51 0.57
C PRO A 28 -12.85 -7.24 -0.11
N LYS A 29 -11.58 -6.92 0.13
CA LYS A 29 -10.90 -5.78 -0.48
C LYS A 29 -10.93 -5.87 -2.00
N SER A 30 -11.10 -4.75 -2.68
CA SER A 30 -11.00 -4.66 -4.14
C SER A 30 -9.56 -4.85 -4.63
N PRO A 31 -9.35 -5.18 -5.92
CA PRO A 31 -8.03 -5.17 -6.54
C PRO A 31 -7.27 -3.85 -6.33
N ALA A 32 -7.94 -2.70 -6.44
CA ALA A 32 -7.37 -1.38 -6.21
C ALA A 32 -6.92 -1.18 -4.76
N GLU A 33 -7.75 -1.55 -3.78
CA GLU A 33 -7.37 -1.47 -2.36
C GLU A 33 -6.14 -2.36 -2.07
N TRP A 34 -6.13 -3.57 -2.61
CA TRP A 34 -5.00 -4.48 -2.48
C TRP A 34 -3.71 -3.97 -3.14
N ALA A 35 -3.81 -3.30 -4.28
CA ALA A 35 -2.67 -2.69 -4.96
C ALA A 35 -2.15 -1.47 -4.19
N HIS A 36 -3.06 -0.62 -3.71
CA HIS A 36 -2.75 0.53 -2.87
C HIS A 36 -1.94 0.13 -1.63
N ASP A 37 -2.43 -0.83 -0.85
CA ASP A 37 -1.76 -1.27 0.38
C ASP A 37 -0.33 -1.77 0.10
N ARG A 38 -0.13 -2.49 -1.01
CA ARG A 38 1.21 -2.97 -1.39
C ARG A 38 2.12 -1.86 -1.87
N LEU A 39 1.60 -0.89 -2.62
CA LEU A 39 2.36 0.29 -3.03
C LEU A 39 2.80 1.11 -1.81
N VAL A 40 1.92 1.29 -0.82
CA VAL A 40 2.26 1.96 0.45
C VAL A 40 3.45 1.26 1.11
N MET A 41 3.44 -0.07 1.17
CA MET A 41 4.55 -0.84 1.73
C MET A 41 5.85 -0.63 0.95
N TYR A 42 5.84 -0.80 -0.37
CA TYR A 42 7.04 -0.58 -1.20
C TYR A 42 7.59 0.83 -1.08
N ILE A 43 6.72 1.83 -1.04
CA ILE A 43 7.11 3.23 -0.88
C ILE A 43 7.79 3.43 0.47
N ARG A 44 7.20 2.96 1.57
CA ARG A 44 7.79 3.10 2.91
C ARG A 44 9.14 2.41 3.02
N ASP A 45 9.25 1.19 2.49
CA ASP A 45 10.51 0.44 2.48
C ASP A 45 11.58 1.21 1.69
N PHE A 46 11.22 1.81 0.56
CA PHE A 46 12.12 2.66 -0.23
C PHE A 46 12.49 3.96 0.50
N GLU A 47 11.52 4.66 1.10
CA GLU A 47 11.76 5.90 1.89
C GLU A 47 12.71 5.65 3.06
N SER A 48 12.67 4.47 3.67
CA SER A 48 13.54 4.11 4.79
C SER A 48 15.03 4.10 4.42
N GLY A 49 15.35 3.97 3.14
CA GLY A 49 16.71 4.02 2.62
C GLY A 49 17.17 5.41 2.16
N LEU A 50 16.31 6.44 2.24
CA LEU A 50 16.63 7.79 1.78
C LEU A 50 17.22 8.65 2.89
N ASP A 51 18.14 9.53 2.51
CA ASP A 51 18.67 10.56 3.39
C ASP A 51 17.77 11.82 3.45
N ALA A 52 18.23 12.83 4.19
CA ALA A 52 17.53 14.10 4.37
C ALA A 52 17.65 15.06 3.17
N GLU A 53 18.35 14.68 2.10
CA GLU A 53 18.48 15.45 0.87
C GLU A 53 17.67 14.86 -0.28
N GLN A 54 17.04 13.71 -0.05
CA GLN A 54 16.34 12.93 -1.07
C GLN A 54 14.82 12.89 -0.84
N GLU A 55 14.09 12.96 -1.95
CA GLU A 55 12.65 12.76 -2.05
C GLU A 55 12.33 11.62 -3.02
N ILE A 56 11.14 11.03 -2.89
CA ILE A 56 10.64 10.04 -3.86
C ILE A 56 10.04 10.76 -5.05
N ALA A 57 10.37 10.24 -6.24
CA ALA A 57 9.61 10.53 -7.42
C ALA A 57 9.32 9.26 -8.25
N MET A 58 8.25 9.32 -9.03
CA MET A 58 7.85 8.27 -9.96
C MET A 58 8.34 8.60 -11.36
N GLY A 59 8.99 7.63 -12.00
CA GLY A 59 9.10 7.61 -13.47
C GLY A 59 7.96 6.77 -14.03
N PHE A 60 7.22 7.30 -14.99
CA PHE A 60 6.22 6.53 -15.71
C PHE A 60 6.91 5.61 -16.71
N ALA A 61 6.62 4.31 -16.66
CA ALA A 61 7.26 3.35 -17.56
C ALA A 61 6.79 3.46 -19.03
N ALA A 62 5.66 4.16 -19.27
CA ALA A 62 5.03 4.28 -20.57
C ALA A 62 5.27 5.62 -21.27
N ASP A 63 5.89 6.60 -20.59
CA ASP A 63 6.16 7.91 -21.16
C ASP A 63 7.53 8.45 -20.71
N GLU A 64 8.22 9.14 -21.63
CA GLU A 64 9.46 9.86 -21.33
C GLU A 64 9.18 11.27 -20.76
N THR A 65 7.91 11.60 -20.49
CA THR A 65 7.42 12.97 -20.26
C THR A 65 7.68 13.54 -18.87
N GLY A 66 8.57 12.93 -18.11
CA GLY A 66 9.13 13.52 -16.91
C GLY A 66 8.85 12.73 -15.64
N VAL A 67 9.28 13.32 -14.53
CA VAL A 67 9.28 12.69 -13.21
C VAL A 67 8.20 13.36 -12.36
N LEU A 68 7.22 12.58 -11.88
CA LEU A 68 6.21 13.07 -10.93
C LEU A 68 6.77 12.94 -9.51
N ARG A 69 7.01 14.06 -8.82
CA ARG A 69 7.31 14.05 -7.38
C ARG A 69 6.04 13.70 -6.63
N ILE A 70 6.00 12.52 -6.02
CA ILE A 70 4.78 12.01 -5.40
C ILE A 70 4.59 12.69 -4.05
N GLU A 71 3.39 13.24 -3.84
CA GLU A 71 2.96 13.82 -2.56
C GLU A 71 1.89 12.93 -1.90
N GLY A 72 1.18 12.10 -2.67
CA GLY A 72 0.17 11.20 -2.13
C GLY A 72 -0.23 10.06 -3.08
N LEU A 73 -0.90 9.06 -2.50
CA LEU A 73 -1.48 7.92 -3.20
C LEU A 73 -2.94 7.73 -2.78
N GLY A 74 -3.79 7.39 -3.75
CA GLY A 74 -5.18 7.01 -3.50
C GLY A 74 -5.64 5.88 -4.42
N PHE A 75 -6.85 5.37 -4.16
CA PHE A 75 -7.47 4.33 -4.98
C PHE A 75 -8.98 4.52 -5.06
N PHE A 76 -9.58 4.00 -6.13
CA PHE A 76 -11.03 3.96 -6.32
C PHE A 76 -11.46 2.55 -6.73
N GLU A 77 -12.43 1.98 -6.01
CA GLU A 77 -12.88 0.61 -6.26
C GLU A 77 -13.56 0.50 -7.64
N PRO A 78 -13.36 -0.62 -8.37
CA PRO A 78 -12.58 -1.78 -7.98
C PRO A 78 -11.11 -1.75 -8.43
N ASP A 79 -10.70 -0.83 -9.29
CA ASP A 79 -9.53 -1.05 -10.15
C ASP A 79 -8.67 0.18 -10.48
N ILE A 80 -8.93 1.35 -9.90
CA ILE A 80 -8.15 2.57 -10.17
C ILE A 80 -7.19 2.90 -9.03
N ILE A 81 -5.95 3.27 -9.39
CA ILE A 81 -4.95 3.90 -8.52
C ILE A 81 -4.67 5.30 -9.04
N THR A 82 -4.56 6.26 -8.12
CA THR A 82 -4.21 7.65 -8.44
C THR A 82 -2.98 8.08 -7.66
N PHE A 83 -1.97 8.58 -8.37
CA PHE A 83 -0.80 9.23 -7.80
C PHE A 83 -0.97 10.74 -7.88
N TYR A 84 -0.75 11.42 -6.77
CA TYR A 84 -0.83 12.88 -6.65
C TYR A 84 0.57 13.44 -6.46
N GLY A 85 0.85 14.59 -7.07
CA GLY A 85 2.15 15.20 -6.91
C GLY A 85 2.34 16.46 -7.72
N ARG A 86 3.61 16.75 -8.01
CA ARG A 86 4.00 17.84 -8.90
C ARG A 86 4.96 17.37 -9.98
N ASP A 87 4.81 17.95 -11.17
CA ASP A 87 5.75 17.74 -12.27
C ASP A 87 7.07 18.49 -12.05
N GLU A 88 7.94 18.46 -13.05
CA GLU A 88 9.25 19.13 -13.01
C GLU A 88 9.15 20.66 -12.94
N PHE A 89 8.04 21.25 -13.39
CA PHE A 89 7.76 22.69 -13.33
C PHE A 89 7.02 23.10 -12.04
N GLY A 90 6.73 22.14 -11.16
CA GLY A 90 5.98 22.37 -9.92
C GLY A 90 4.47 22.49 -10.12
N ALA A 91 3.94 22.17 -11.31
CA ALA A 91 2.50 22.15 -11.53
C ALA A 91 1.87 20.93 -10.84
N LYS A 92 0.69 21.13 -10.25
CA LYS A 92 -0.07 20.06 -9.61
C LYS A 92 -0.51 19.04 -10.66
N THR A 93 -0.08 17.80 -10.49
CA THR A 93 -0.28 16.72 -11.47
C THR A 93 -0.86 15.50 -10.80
N GLN A 94 -1.71 14.78 -11.54
CA GLN A 94 -2.25 13.48 -11.13
C GLN A 94 -2.01 12.47 -12.24
N LEU A 95 -1.50 11.30 -11.88
CA LEU A 95 -1.51 10.13 -12.76
C LEU A 95 -2.59 9.17 -12.29
N ILE A 96 -3.49 8.79 -13.19
CA ILE A 96 -4.57 7.83 -12.94
C ILE A 96 -4.26 6.57 -13.75
N GLN A 97 -4.14 5.43 -13.09
CA GLN A 97 -3.86 4.13 -13.73
C GLN A 97 -4.87 3.08 -13.32
N HIS A 98 -5.23 2.22 -14.26
CA HIS A 98 -5.90 0.97 -13.94
C HIS A 98 -4.89 -0.05 -13.38
N VAL A 99 -5.28 -0.85 -12.38
CA VAL A 99 -4.39 -1.81 -11.70
C VAL A 99 -3.76 -2.84 -12.64
N SER A 100 -4.43 -3.22 -13.73
CA SER A 100 -3.87 -4.15 -14.72
C SER A 100 -2.76 -3.56 -15.59
N GLN A 101 -2.61 -2.23 -15.60
CA GLN A 101 -1.61 -1.49 -16.37
C GLN A 101 -0.54 -0.86 -15.47
N LEU A 102 -0.57 -1.18 -14.18
CA LEU A 102 0.30 -0.58 -13.19
C LEU A 102 1.76 -1.01 -13.43
N SER A 103 2.60 -0.05 -13.78
CA SER A 103 4.06 -0.19 -13.85
C SER A 103 4.68 1.00 -13.14
N VAL A 104 5.32 0.76 -12.00
CA VAL A 104 5.80 1.80 -11.08
C VAL A 104 7.30 1.65 -10.90
N THR A 105 8.03 2.74 -11.12
CA THR A 105 9.44 2.86 -10.74
C THR A 105 9.57 3.95 -9.69
N LEU A 106 10.11 3.61 -8.51
CA LEU A 106 10.48 4.57 -7.48
C LEU A 106 11.92 5.03 -7.72
N ARG A 107 12.14 6.35 -7.74
CA ARG A 107 13.46 6.97 -7.87
C ARG A 107 13.69 7.92 -6.71
N ALA A 108 14.90 7.88 -6.17
CA ALA A 108 15.38 8.91 -5.27
C ALA A 108 15.83 10.11 -6.12
N VAL A 109 15.30 11.30 -5.84
CA VAL A 109 15.70 12.54 -6.50
C VAL A 109 16.14 13.57 -5.46
N PRO A 110 17.07 14.49 -5.78
CA PRO A 110 17.42 15.57 -4.88
C PRO A 110 16.19 16.43 -4.56
N LYS A 111 16.06 16.84 -3.29
CA LYS A 111 15.04 17.80 -2.88
C LYS A 111 15.27 19.15 -3.58
N PRO A 112 14.21 19.91 -3.91
CA PRO A 112 14.36 21.27 -4.41
C PRO A 112 15.14 22.14 -3.41
N ALA A 113 16.02 23.01 -3.92
CA ALA A 113 16.92 23.82 -3.11
C ALA A 113 16.21 24.70 -2.06
N ASP A 114 14.98 25.13 -2.35
CA ASP A 114 14.16 26.02 -1.51
C ASP A 114 13.01 25.29 -0.78
N SER A 115 13.04 23.96 -0.65
CA SER A 115 12.04 23.21 0.10
C SER A 115 12.44 23.03 1.57
N ASP A 116 11.45 23.25 2.45
CA ASP A 116 11.28 22.67 3.80
C ASP A 116 11.69 21.17 3.84
N PRO A 117 11.84 20.54 5.03
CA PRO A 117 12.33 19.16 5.16
C PRO A 117 11.70 18.21 4.11
N PRO A 118 12.46 17.21 3.62
CA PRO A 118 12.05 16.37 2.50
C PRO A 118 10.62 15.88 2.59
N ARG A 119 9.84 16.09 1.52
CA ARG A 119 8.46 15.60 1.51
C ARG A 119 8.45 14.08 1.50
N ARG A 120 7.73 13.53 2.47
CA ARG A 120 7.40 12.10 2.56
C ARG A 120 5.96 11.90 2.13
N ILE A 121 5.65 10.74 1.56
CA ILE A 121 4.34 10.50 0.95
C ILE A 121 3.26 10.31 2.03
N GLY A 122 2.21 11.12 1.98
CA GLY A 122 1.00 10.94 2.78
C GLY A 122 0.09 9.86 2.18
N PHE A 123 -0.36 8.91 2.99
CA PHE A 123 -1.26 7.84 2.55
C PHE A 123 -2.66 8.05 3.11
N HIS A 124 -3.66 8.25 2.25
CA HIS A 124 -5.06 8.38 2.66
C HIS A 124 -5.81 7.06 2.43
N LEU A 125 -6.21 6.38 3.52
CA LEU A 125 -7.02 5.15 3.49
C LEU A 125 -8.52 5.46 3.45
N THR A 126 -8.98 6.30 2.52
CA THR A 126 -10.40 6.69 2.47
C THR A 126 -11.08 6.15 1.21
N PRO A 127 -11.99 5.16 1.32
CA PRO A 127 -12.83 4.74 0.20
C PRO A 127 -13.69 5.92 -0.29
N GLY A 128 -13.63 6.23 -1.59
CA GLY A 128 -14.48 7.27 -2.19
C GLY A 128 -14.01 8.71 -1.99
N TRP A 129 -12.73 8.93 -1.69
CA TRP A 129 -12.15 10.28 -1.58
C TRP A 129 -12.17 11.00 -2.95
N ILE A 130 -12.96 12.07 -3.03
CA ILE A 130 -13.00 13.00 -4.16
C ILE A 130 -11.95 14.08 -3.86
N GLY A 131 -10.80 14.00 -4.52
CA GLY A 131 -9.62 14.82 -4.22
C GLY A 131 -9.90 16.30 -3.98
N GLY A 132 -9.39 16.83 -2.86
CA GLY A 132 -9.38 18.26 -2.54
C GLY A 132 -8.99 18.50 -1.08
N ASP A 133 -7.96 19.35 -0.87
CA ASP A 133 -7.41 19.86 0.39
C ASP A 133 -7.07 18.85 1.49
N SER A 134 -5.82 18.38 1.48
CA SER A 134 -4.93 18.38 2.65
C SER A 134 -3.61 17.74 2.24
N GLY A 135 -2.80 18.54 1.56
CA GLY A 135 -1.36 18.33 1.44
C GLY A 135 -0.60 19.19 2.44
N ASP A 136 -1.19 19.49 3.60
CA ASP A 136 -0.44 19.98 4.75
C ASP A 136 0.19 18.77 5.44
N GLY A 137 1.27 18.26 4.83
CA GLY A 137 2.31 17.57 5.58
C GLY A 137 2.91 18.55 6.58
N SER A 138 2.13 18.91 7.60
CA SER A 138 2.56 19.75 8.70
C SER A 138 3.60 18.97 9.48
N ALA A 139 4.78 19.58 9.50
CA ALA A 139 5.87 19.40 10.43
C ALA A 139 5.51 18.67 11.73
N GLY A 140 6.29 17.64 12.01
CA GLY A 140 6.68 17.21 13.35
C GLY A 140 8.19 17.00 13.35
#